data_AF-A0AAU7ADZ2-F1
#
_entry.id   AF-A0AAU7ADZ2-F1
#
_cell.length_a   1.000
_cell.length_b   1.000
_cell.length_c   1.000
_cell.angle_alpha   90.00
_cell.angle_beta   90.00
_cell.angle_gamma   90.00
#
_symmetry.space_group_name_H-M   'P 1'
#
loop_
_entity.id
_entity.type
_entity.pdbx_description
1 polymer ?
#
loop_
_entity_poly.entity_id
_entity_poly.type
_entity_poly.pdbx_seq_one_letter_code
_entity_poly.pdbx_strand_id
1 'polypeptide(L)' 'MNASELRDKTPDQLREELANLKKESFNLRFQQATNQLENTARMRAVKRDAARVKTILNEKAAAAAAEQGA' A
#
# COMPACT_ATOMS: atom_id res chain seq x y z
N MET A 1 1.91 -8.08 -5.39
CA MET A 1 1.49 -8.29 -3.99
C MET A 1 0.33 -9.26 -3.93
N ASN A 2 0.43 -10.27 -3.07
CA ASN A 2 -0.68 -11.15 -2.72
C ASN A 2 -1.41 -10.59 -1.49
N ALA A 3 -2.74 -10.65 -1.47
CA ALA A 3 -3.55 -10.12 -0.38
C ALA A 3 -3.41 -10.93 0.92
N SER A 4 -3.15 -12.23 0.80
CA SER A 4 -2.88 -13.15 1.92
C SER A 4 -1.66 -12.71 2.71
N GLU A 5 -0.52 -12.51 2.04
CA GLU A 5 0.75 -12.08 2.67
C GLU A 5 0.63 -10.73 3.39
N LEU A 6 -0.23 -9.83 2.91
CA LEU A 6 -0.46 -8.54 3.55
C LEU A 6 -1.32 -8.65 4.82
N ARG A 7 -2.19 -9.67 4.93
CA ARG A 7 -3.01 -9.88 6.12
C ARG A 7 -2.20 -10.42 7.30
N ASP A 8 -1.16 -11.20 7.01
CA ASP A 8 -0.27 -11.78 8.02
C ASP A 8 0.68 -10.73 8.64
N LYS A 9 0.88 -9.59 7.98
CA LYS A 9 1.71 -8.48 8.49
C LYS A 9 1.05 -7.77 9.67
N THR A 10 1.89 -7.20 10.54
CA THR A 10 1.42 -6.34 11.62
C THR A 10 0.95 -4.97 11.09
N PRO A 11 0.09 -4.24 11.83
CA PRO A 11 -0.32 -2.89 11.43
C PRO A 11 0.86 -1.94 11.17
N ASP A 12 1.94 -2.04 11.95
CA ASP A 12 3.12 -1.19 11.79
C ASP A 12 3.92 -1.54 10.53
N GLN A 13 4.11 -2.83 10.25
CA GLN A 13 4.71 -3.28 8.99
C GLN A 13 3.89 -2.82 7.77
N LEU A 14 2.56 -2.84 7.88
CA LEU A 14 1.68 -2.33 6.82
C LEU A 14 1.80 -0.81 6.64
N ARG A 15 1.97 -0.04 7.72
CA ARG A 15 2.22 1.41 7.64
C ARG A 15 3.56 1.72 6.98
N GLU A 16 4.60 0.95 7.29
CA GLU A 16 5.91 1.08 6.68
C GLU A 16 5.85 0.74 5.18
N GLU A 17 5.21 -0.37 4.82
CA GLU A 17 4.97 -0.77 3.43
C GLU A 17 4.22 0.32 2.65
N LEU A 18 3.19 0.92 3.27
CA LEU A 18 2.46 2.04 2.69
C LEU A 18 3.37 3.25 2.42
N ALA A 19 4.28 3.57 3.34
CA ALA A 19 5.23 4.67 3.18
C ALA A 19 6.20 4.39 2.02
N ASN A 20 6.70 3.16 1.92
CA ASN A 20 7.57 2.72 0.83
C ASN A 20 6.87 2.81 -0.53
N LEU A 21 5.63 2.32 -0.64
CA LEU A 21 4.83 2.41 -1.86
C LEU A 21 4.51 3.86 -2.26
N LYS A 22 4.30 4.75 -1.29
CA LYS A 22 4.11 6.19 -1.57
C LYS A 22 5.39 6.82 -2.12
N LYS A 23 6.55 6.51 -1.53
CA LYS A 23 7.85 7.00 -2.01
C LYS A 23 8.12 6.50 -3.43
N GLU A 24 7.86 5.23 -3.69
CA GLU A 24 7.97 4.66 -5.03
C GLU A 24 7.02 5.35 -6.02
N SER A 25 5.75 5.56 -5.65
CA SER A 25 4.80 6.28 -6.50
C SER A 25 5.25 7.71 -6.81
N PHE A 26 5.90 8.39 -5.87
CA PHE A 26 6.46 9.72 -6.09
C PHE A 26 7.62 9.68 -7.09
N ASN A 27 8.55 8.74 -6.90
CA ASN A 27 9.68 8.53 -7.82
C ASN A 27 9.21 8.19 -9.23
N LEU A 28 8.18 7.34 -9.38
CA LEU A 28 7.63 6.98 -10.69
C LEU A 28 6.97 8.19 -11.38
N ARG A 29 6.32 9.08 -10.63
CA ARG A 29 5.77 10.33 -11.20
C ARG A 29 6.88 11.28 -11.62
N PHE A 30 7.97 11.34 -10.86
CA PHE A 30 9.14 12.12 -11.24
C PHE A 30 9.79 11.59 -12.52
N GLN A 31 10.01 10.27 -12.61
CA GLN A 31 10.51 9.61 -13.82
C GLN A 31 9.57 9.81 -15.03
N GLN A 32 8.26 9.80 -14.80
CA GLN A 32 7.28 10.10 -15.85
C GLN A 32 7.43 11.53 -16.37
N ALA A 33 7.60 12.50 -15.46
CA ALA A 33 7.79 13.91 -15.81
C ALA A 33 9.10 14.17 -16.56
N THR A 34 10.16 13.41 -16.27
CA THR A 34 11.45 13.50 -16.96
C THR A 34 11.54 12.62 -18.22
N ASN A 35 10.46 11.93 -18.61
CA ASN A 35 10.43 10.94 -19.69
C ASN A 35 11.45 9.79 -19.54
N GLN A 36 11.85 9.47 -18.30
CA GLN A 36 12.75 8.35 -17.97
C GLN A 36 12.01 7.13 -17.43
N LEU A 37 10.68 7.12 -17.53
CA LEU A 37 9.87 6.00 -17.04
C LEU A 37 9.89 4.84 -18.04
N GLU A 38 10.63 3.78 -17.70
CA GLU A 38 10.73 2.57 -18.54
C GLU A 38 9.50 1.67 -18.42
N ASN A 39 8.87 1.62 -17.24
CA ASN A 39 7.75 0.70 -16.97
C ASN A 39 6.50 1.43 -16.46
N THR A 40 5.59 1.75 -17.40
CA THR A 40 4.30 2.40 -17.11
C THR A 40 3.32 1.49 -16.36
N ALA A 41 3.43 0.16 -16.51
CA ALA A 41 2.60 -0.79 -15.78
C ALA A 41 2.88 -0.75 -14.27
N ARG A 42 4.12 -0.43 -13.87
CA ARG A 42 4.51 -0.31 -12.46
C ARG A 42 3.73 0.78 -11.73
N MET A 43 3.44 1.92 -12.37
CA MET A 43 2.60 2.97 -11.77
C MET A 43 1.23 2.43 -11.33
N ARG A 44 0.57 1.66 -12.20
CA ARG A 44 -0.74 1.06 -11.90
C ARG A 44 -0.62 -0.02 -10.82
N ALA A 45 0.46 -0.80 -10.82
CA ALA A 45 0.74 -1.79 -9.79
C ALA A 45 0.89 -1.14 -8.41
N VAL A 46 1.78 -0.14 -8.28
CA VAL A 46 2.04 0.59 -7.02
C VAL A 46 0.77 1.23 -6.47
N LYS A 47 -0.05 1.84 -7.34
CA LYS A 47 -1.35 2.41 -6.90
C LYS A 47 -2.29 1.35 -6.33
N ARG A 48 -2.38 0.17 -6.97
CA ARG A 48 -3.23 -0.94 -6.51
C ARG A 48 -2.69 -1.55 -5.22
N ASP A 49 -1.38 -1.70 -5.10
CA ASP A 49 -0.72 -2.24 -3.92
C ASP A 49 -0.93 -1.31 -2.71
N ALA A 50 -0.78 0.01 -2.89
CA ALA A 50 -1.07 0.98 -1.83
C ALA A 50 -2.56 0.97 -1.41
N ALA A 51 -3.48 0.76 -2.35
CA ALA A 51 -4.90 0.63 -2.04
C ALA A 51 -5.18 -0.63 -1.20
N ARG A 52 -4.61 -1.78 -1.56
CA ARG A 52 -4.76 -3.04 -0.81
C ARG A 52 -4.26 -2.91 0.63
N VAL A 53 -3.09 -2.30 0.82
CA VAL A 53 -2.51 -2.07 2.15
C VAL A 53 -3.45 -1.19 3.00
N LYS A 54 -4.01 -0.11 2.43
CA LYS A 54 -5.00 0.72 3.14
C LYS A 54 -6.25 -0.07 3.51
N THR A 55 -6.77 -0.89 2.61
CA THR A 55 -7.95 -1.70 2.88
C THR A 55 -7.71 -2.64 4.06
N ILE A 56 -6.58 -3.34 4.10
CA ILE A 56 -6.25 -4.27 5.20
C ILE A 56 -6.02 -3.52 6.52
N LEU A 57 -5.38 -2.35 6.48
CA LEU A 57 -5.26 -1.49 7.67
C LEU A 57 -6.64 -1.09 8.23
N ASN A 58 -7.58 -0.75 7.35
CA ASN A 58 -8.96 -0.43 7.75
C ASN A 58 -9.69 -1.67 8.28
N GLU A 59 -9.54 -2.84 7.64
CA GLU A 59 -10.11 -4.11 8.13
C GLU A 59 -9.62 -4.43 9.55
N LYS A 60 -8.30 -4.30 9.80
CA LYS A 60 -7.70 -4.52 11.14
C LYS A 60 -8.19 -3.49 12.16
N ALA A 61 -8.32 -2.22 11.78
CA ALA A 61 -8.85 -1.19 12.66
C ALA A 61 -10.33 -1.41 13.01
N ALA A 62 -11.14 -1.82 12.04
CA ALA A 62 -12.55 -2.16 12.27
C ALA A 62 -12.72 -3.38 13.18
N ALA A 63 -11.88 -4.41 13.01
CA ALA A 63 -11.87 -5.57 13.90
C ALA A 63 -11.51 -5.19 15.34
N ALA A 64 -10.46 -4.37 15.54
CA ALA A 64 -10.08 -3.88 16.86
C ALA A 64 -11.17 -3.03 17.52
N ALA A 65 -11.89 -2.21 16.75
CA ALA A 65 -13.00 -1.41 17.26
C ALA A 65 -14.22 -2.28 17.64
N ALA A 66 -14.48 -3.36 16.90
CA ALA A 66 -15.56 -4.31 17.21
C ALA A 66 -15.30 -5.09 18.51
N GLU A 67 -14.05 -5.41 18.82
CA GLU A 67 -13.65 -6.07 20.08
C GLU A 67 -13.74 -5.14 21.30
N GLN A 68 -13.61 -3.82 21.12
CA GLN A 68 -13.68 -2.84 22.22
C GLN A 68 -15.10 -2.38 22.54
N GLY A 69 -16.07 -2.71 21.69
CA GLY A 69 -17.49 -2.36 21.86
C GLY A 69 -18.37 -3.49 22.43
N ALA A 70 -17.79 -4.66 22.72
CA ALA A 70 -18.43 -5.81 23.37
C ALA A 70 -17.93 -5.93 24.82
#